data_AF-A0A1F6R686-F1
#
_entry.id   AF-A0A1F6R686-F1
#
_cell.length_a   1.000
_cell.length_b   1.000
_cell.length_c   1.000
_cell.angle_alpha   90.00
_cell.angle_beta   90.00
_cell.angle_gamma   90.00
#
_symmetry.space_group_name_H-M   'P 1'
#
loop_
_entity.id
_entity.type
_entity.pdbx_description
1 polymer ?
#
loop_
_entity_poly.entity_id
_entity_poly.type
_entity_poly.pdbx_seq_one_letter_code
_entity_poly.pdbx_strand_id
1 'polypeptide(L)'
;MAFLYLVGRIPQEAVPFLEKIQPTKWKLWKTEGIDFSKDFLWLDDTQFEGEKNTLIEKGALDKFILIDLKANPNQLLDIVNSRVG
;
A
#
# COMPACT_ATOMS: atom_id res chain seq x y z
N MET A 1 19.19 -6.40 -4.65
CA MET A 1 19.49 -4.98 -4.96
C MET A 1 18.54 -4.52 -6.06
N ALA A 2 17.99 -3.30 -6.00
CA ALA A 2 16.98 -2.80 -6.96
C ALA A 2 17.43 -2.92 -8.43
N PHE A 3 18.72 -2.72 -8.72
CA PHE A 3 19.31 -2.93 -10.04
C PHE A 3 19.02 -4.33 -10.62
N LEU A 4 19.37 -5.40 -9.89
CA LEU A 4 19.14 -6.78 -10.34
C LEU A 4 17.65 -7.11 -10.52
N TYR A 5 16.77 -6.42 -9.80
CA TYR A 5 15.33 -6.58 -9.94
C TYR A 5 14.79 -5.90 -11.22
N LEU A 6 15.39 -4.79 -11.65
CA LEU A 6 14.92 -3.97 -12.76
C LEU A 6 15.54 -4.37 -14.11
N VAL A 7 16.75 -4.92 -14.13
CA VAL A 7 17.39 -5.44 -15.34
C VAL A 7 16.52 -6.54 -15.96
N GLY A 8 16.16 -6.38 -17.24
CA GLY A 8 15.26 -7.28 -17.97
C GLY A 8 13.76 -6.96 -17.81
N ARG A 9 13.40 -5.95 -17.00
CA ARG A 9 12.00 -5.45 -16.83
C ARG A 9 11.81 -4.02 -17.31
N ILE A 10 12.88 -3.37 -17.71
CA ILE A 10 12.88 -2.02 -18.27
C ILE A 10 13.52 -2.05 -19.67
N PRO A 11 13.24 -1.06 -20.53
CA PRO A 11 13.91 -0.93 -21.82
C PRO A 11 15.44 -0.92 -21.67
N GLN A 12 16.15 -1.53 -22.62
CA GLN A 12 17.59 -1.73 -22.54
C GLN A 12 18.34 -0.39 -22.47
N GLU A 13 17.85 0.62 -23.18
CA GLU A 13 18.35 1.99 -23.18
C GLU A 13 18.24 2.68 -21.81
N ALA A 14 17.35 2.20 -20.91
CA ALA A 14 17.16 2.75 -19.57
C ALA A 14 18.15 2.20 -18.53
N VAL A 15 18.79 1.05 -18.80
CA VAL A 15 19.71 0.37 -17.86
C VAL A 15 20.87 1.26 -17.39
N PRO A 16 21.56 2.03 -18.26
CA PRO A 16 22.65 2.92 -17.83
C PRO A 16 22.20 4.05 -16.89
N PHE A 17 20.90 4.34 -16.82
CA PHE A 17 20.36 5.38 -15.93
C PHE A 17 20.07 4.85 -14.52
N LEU A 18 19.96 3.53 -14.32
CA LEU A 18 19.69 2.94 -13.00
C LEU A 18 20.79 3.28 -11.98
N GLU A 19 22.05 3.35 -12.42
CA GLU A 19 23.18 3.71 -11.56
C GLU A 19 23.15 5.17 -11.09
N LYS A 20 22.40 6.04 -11.80
CA LYS A 20 22.21 7.44 -11.44
C LYS A 20 21.11 7.63 -10.39
N ILE A 21 20.27 6.62 -10.17
CA ILE A 21 19.19 6.67 -9.19
C ILE A 21 19.78 6.45 -7.80
N GLN A 22 19.81 7.51 -7.01
CA GLN A 22 20.18 7.42 -5.60
C GLN A 22 18.97 6.96 -4.79
N PRO A 23 19.02 5.79 -4.12
CA PRO A 23 17.91 5.35 -3.29
C PRO A 23 17.75 6.29 -2.09
N THR A 24 16.54 6.76 -1.84
CA THR A 24 16.22 7.46 -0.60
C THR A 24 15.78 6.47 0.46
N LYS A 25 16.12 6.76 1.73
CA LYS A 25 15.62 5.99 2.87
C LYS A 25 14.31 6.60 3.35
N TRP A 26 13.20 5.98 2.97
CA TRP A 26 11.90 6.31 3.55
C TRP A 26 11.82 5.65 4.93
N LYS A 27 11.66 6.47 5.99
CA LYS A 27 11.67 5.98 7.38
C LYS A 27 10.28 5.90 8.02
N LEU A 28 9.28 6.46 7.36
CA LEU A 28 7.94 6.60 7.90
C LEU A 28 6.98 5.59 7.26
N TRP A 29 6.09 5.01 8.04
CA TRP A 29 5.01 4.17 7.56
C TRP A 29 3.72 4.97 7.39
N LYS A 30 2.84 4.55 6.48
CA LYS A 30 1.50 5.15 6.34
C LYS A 30 0.72 5.09 7.67
N THR A 31 0.96 4.04 8.46
CA THR A 31 0.36 3.84 9.78
C THR A 31 0.64 4.96 10.78
N GLU A 32 1.75 5.67 10.63
CA GLU A 32 2.10 6.79 11.53
C GLU A 32 1.17 8.00 11.34
N GLY A 33 0.48 8.09 10.20
CA GLY A 33 -0.53 9.12 9.95
C GLY A 33 -1.91 8.79 10.51
N ILE A 34 -2.11 7.60 11.08
CA ILE A 34 -3.43 7.15 11.57
C ILE A 34 -3.62 7.57 13.02
N ASP A 35 -4.71 8.28 13.28
CA ASP A 35 -5.18 8.54 14.64
C ASP A 35 -5.97 7.34 15.16
N PHE A 36 -5.27 6.39 15.79
CA PHE A 36 -5.87 5.18 16.37
C PHE A 36 -6.83 5.43 17.54
N SER A 37 -6.95 6.67 18.03
CA SER A 37 -7.93 7.00 19.07
C SER A 37 -9.35 7.21 18.52
N LYS A 38 -9.49 7.31 17.20
CA LYS A 38 -10.76 7.52 16.50
C LYS A 38 -11.14 6.29 15.71
N ASP A 39 -12.43 6.14 15.42
CA ASP A 39 -12.87 5.13 14.47
C ASP A 39 -12.47 5.53 13.05
N PHE A 40 -12.02 4.57 12.25
CA PHE A 40 -11.55 4.80 10.89
C PHE A 40 -11.73 3.56 10.02
N LEU A 41 -11.60 3.76 8.70
CA LEU A 41 -11.37 2.69 7.74
C LEU A 41 -10.10 3.01 6.96
N TRP A 42 -9.34 1.98 6.65
CA TRP A 42 -8.20 2.10 5.76
C TRP A 42 -8.46 1.30 4.49
N LEU A 43 -8.65 2.03 3.40
CA LEU A 43 -8.78 1.45 2.06
C LEU A 43 -7.42 1.55 1.36
N ASP A 44 -6.82 0.42 0.99
CA ASP A 44 -5.53 0.39 0.28
C ASP A 44 -5.50 -0.80 -0.68
N ASP A 45 -4.78 -0.66 -1.80
CA ASP A 45 -4.62 -1.74 -2.78
C ASP A 45 -3.48 -2.70 -2.43
N THR A 46 -2.68 -2.34 -1.43
CA THR A 46 -1.50 -3.08 -1.00
C THR A 46 -1.45 -3.09 0.52
N GLN A 47 -1.12 -4.25 1.09
CA GLN A 47 -0.84 -4.37 2.52
C GLN A 47 0.63 -4.78 2.71
N PHE A 48 1.48 -3.84 3.12
CA PHE A 48 2.85 -4.19 3.47
C PHE A 48 2.90 -4.86 4.85
N GLU A 49 3.80 -5.84 5.03
CA GLU A 49 3.91 -6.59 6.30
C GLU A 49 4.17 -5.67 7.51
N GLY A 50 4.96 -4.60 7.33
CA GLY A 50 5.18 -3.60 8.38
C GLY A 50 3.88 -2.92 8.82
N GLU A 51 3.04 -2.54 7.87
CA GLU A 51 1.74 -1.90 8.13
C GLU A 51 0.76 -2.86 8.80
N LYS A 52 0.71 -4.11 8.32
CA LYS A 52 -0.09 -5.18 8.91
C LYS A 52 0.28 -5.44 10.37
N ASN A 53 1.57 -5.50 10.68
CA ASN A 53 2.06 -5.69 12.04
C ASN A 53 1.64 -4.53 12.95
N THR A 54 1.79 -3.28 12.50
CA THR A 54 1.31 -2.11 13.27
C THR A 54 -0.20 -2.17 13.52
N LEU A 55 -1.01 -2.56 12.54
CA LEU A 55 -2.46 -2.71 12.72
C LEU A 55 -2.82 -3.80 13.74
N ILE A 56 -2.10 -4.94 13.72
CA ILE A 56 -2.27 -6.01 14.72
C ILE A 56 -1.92 -5.51 16.11
N GLU A 57 -0.77 -4.85 16.27
CA GLU A 57 -0.31 -4.28 17.56
C GLU A 57 -1.30 -3.24 18.12
N LYS A 58 -2.00 -2.51 17.26
CA LYS A 58 -3.02 -1.54 17.63
C LYS A 58 -4.43 -2.14 17.74
N GLY A 59 -4.62 -3.43 17.47
CA GLY A 59 -5.93 -4.09 17.50
C GLY A 59 -6.91 -3.56 16.45
N ALA A 60 -6.40 -3.08 15.31
CA ALA A 60 -7.17 -2.39 14.28
C ALA A 60 -7.07 -3.09 12.90
N LEU A 61 -6.69 -4.37 12.86
CA LEU A 61 -6.57 -5.12 11.60
C LEU A 61 -7.90 -5.22 10.85
N ASP A 62 -9.02 -5.27 11.58
CA ASP A 62 -10.39 -5.27 11.05
C ASP A 62 -10.77 -3.96 10.33
N LYS A 63 -10.02 -2.87 10.56
CA LYS A 63 -10.24 -1.57 9.91
C LYS A 63 -9.64 -1.52 8.50
N PHE A 64 -8.75 -2.44 8.15
CA PHE A 64 -8.12 -2.50 6.82
C PHE A 64 -9.00 -3.25 5.82
N ILE A 65 -9.24 -2.62 4.67
CA ILE A 65 -10.02 -3.17 3.55
C ILE A 65 -9.13 -3.14 2.31
N LEU A 66 -8.78 -4.34 1.83
CA LEU A 66 -8.00 -4.48 0.60
C LEU A 66 -8.85 -4.10 -0.62
N ILE A 67 -8.32 -3.20 -1.45
CA ILE A 67 -8.96 -2.68 -2.65
C ILE A 67 -8.34 -3.31 -3.90
N ASP A 68 -9.17 -3.93 -4.74
CA ASP A 68 -8.79 -4.39 -6.07
C ASP A 68 -9.83 -3.94 -7.10
N LEU A 69 -9.62 -2.72 -7.62
CA LEU A 69 -10.50 -2.15 -8.64
C LEU A 69 -10.33 -2.79 -10.02
N LYS A 70 -9.27 -3.57 -10.24
CA LYS A 70 -9.11 -4.31 -11.49
C LYS A 70 -10.02 -5.53 -11.49
N ALA A 71 -10.08 -6.25 -10.36
CA ALA A 71 -10.99 -7.38 -10.19
C ALA A 71 -12.45 -6.92 -10.04
N ASN A 72 -12.70 -5.84 -9.28
CA ASN A 72 -14.03 -5.27 -9.12
C ASN A 72 -14.01 -3.74 -9.23
N PRO A 73 -14.30 -3.17 -10.42
CA PRO A 73 -14.38 -1.73 -10.63
C PRO A 73 -15.41 -1.01 -9.75
N ASN A 74 -16.42 -1.72 -9.23
CA ASN A 74 -17.49 -1.17 -8.40
C ASN A 74 -17.25 -1.36 -6.89
N GLN A 75 -16.10 -1.92 -6.47
CA GLN A 75 -15.87 -2.29 -5.07
C GLN A 75 -16.11 -1.14 -4.07
N LEU A 76 -15.71 0.09 -4.43
CA LEU A 76 -15.94 1.25 -3.57
C LEU A 76 -17.43 1.56 -3.41
N LEU A 77 -18.21 1.41 -4.49
CA LEU A 77 -19.66 1.58 -4.45
C LEU A 77 -20.32 0.49 -3.62
N ASP A 78 -19.85 -0.76 -3.72
CA ASP A 78 -20.32 -1.88 -2.90
C ASP A 78 -20.08 -1.64 -1.40
N ILE A 79 -18.92 -1.07 -1.04
CA ILE A 79 -18.60 -0.68 0.34
C ILE A 79 -19.55 0.40 0.85
N VAL A 80 -19.88 1.40 0.03
CA VAL A 80 -20.83 2.45 0.41
C VAL A 80 -22.23 1.85 0.60
N ASN A 81 -22.70 1.08 -0.38
CA ASN A 81 -24.05 0.51 -0.36
C ASN A 81 -24.27 -0.48 0.78
N SER A 82 -23.26 -1.29 1.13
CA SER A 82 -23.34 -2.23 2.26
C SER A 82 -23.39 -1.55 3.64
N ARG A 83 -23.06 -0.24 3.71
CA ARG A 83 -23.05 0.54 4.95
C ARG A 83 -24.23 1.49 5.11
N VAL A 84 -25.03 1.68 4.06
CA VAL A 84 -26.24 2.53 4.05
C VAL A 84 -27.52 1.69 4.29
N GLY A 85 -27.37 0.40 4.61
CA GLY A 85 -28.46 -0.53 4.96
C GLY A 85 -28.70 -0.67 6.45
#